data_AF-A0A091NJP2-F1
#
_entry.id   AF-A0A091NJP2-F1
#
_cell.length_a   1.000
_cell.length_b   1.000
_cell.length_c   1.000
_cell.angle_alpha   90.00
_cell.angle_beta   90.00
_cell.angle_gamma   90.00
#
_symmetry.space_group_name_H-M   'P 1'
#
loop_
_entity.id
_entity.type
_entity.pdbx_description
1 polymer ?
#
loop_
_entity_poly.entity_id
_entity_poly.type
_entity_poly.pdbx_seq_one_letter_code
_entity_poly.pdbx_strand_id
1 'polypeptide(L)'
;CECPEGLTLDGTGRVCLDIRMEQCYLKWDEDECIQAVPGKFRMDACCCAVGAAWGSDCEECPKPGTKEYGALCPRGPGFSNRGDILTGRPFYK
;
A
#
# COMPACT_ATOMS: atom_id res chain seq x y z
N CYS A 1 21.08 2.23 -8.30
CA CYS A 1 19.84 1.45 -8.23
C CYS A 1 18.78 2.25 -8.93
N GLU A 2 18.08 1.69 -9.90
CA GLU A 2 16.91 2.32 -10.50
C GLU A 2 15.69 1.54 -10.02
N CYS A 3 14.68 2.25 -9.56
CA CYS A 3 13.45 1.63 -9.08
C CYS A 3 12.49 1.37 -10.24
N PRO A 4 11.73 0.27 -10.20
CA PRO A 4 10.64 0.03 -11.14
C PRO A 4 9.56 1.12 -11.03
N GLU A 5 8.71 1.23 -12.06
CA GLU A 5 7.67 2.26 -12.15
C GLU A 5 6.81 2.31 -10.88
N GLY A 6 6.54 3.54 -10.40
CA GLY A 6 5.76 3.79 -9.19
C GLY A 6 6.55 3.74 -7.88
N LEU A 7 7.82 3.33 -7.89
CA LEU A 7 8.66 3.27 -6.69
C LEU A 7 9.77 4.33 -6.72
N THR A 8 10.05 4.91 -5.57
CA THR A 8 11.11 5.92 -5.36
C THR A 8 12.16 5.35 -4.43
N LEU A 9 13.44 5.66 -4.67
CA LEU A 9 14.51 5.29 -3.74
C LEU A 9 14.30 5.96 -2.38
N ASP A 10 14.52 5.20 -1.31
CA ASP A 10 14.59 5.72 0.05
C ASP A 10 15.82 6.64 0.24
N GLY A 11 15.89 7.34 1.37
CA GLY A 11 17.00 8.26 1.67
C GLY A 11 18.39 7.60 1.72
N THR A 12 18.46 6.27 1.84
CA THR A 12 19.72 5.51 1.77
C THR A 12 20.10 5.08 0.35
N GLY A 13 19.19 5.21 -0.63
CA GLY A 13 19.41 4.81 -2.01
C GLY A 13 19.48 3.30 -2.23
N ARG A 14 18.96 2.49 -1.28
CA ARG A 14 19.06 1.02 -1.29
C ARG A 14 17.73 0.32 -1.47
N VAL A 15 16.64 0.96 -1.05
CA VAL A 15 15.30 0.37 -1.02
C VAL A 15 14.38 1.20 -1.90
N CYS A 16 13.66 0.52 -2.78
CA CYS A 16 12.59 1.14 -3.57
C CYS A 16 11.31 1.11 -2.75
N LEU A 17 10.72 2.28 -2.52
CA LEU A 17 9.51 2.46 -1.74
C LEU A 17 8.47 3.21 -2.56
N ASP A 18 7.23 2.72 -2.55
CA ASP A 18 6.12 3.53 -3.01
C ASP A 18 5.80 4.59 -1.93
N ILE A 19 6.05 5.86 -2.28
CA ILE A 19 5.80 7.04 -1.43
C ILE A 19 4.51 7.77 -1.83
N ARG A 20 3.82 7.32 -2.88
CA ARG A 20 2.56 7.92 -3.33
C ARG A 20 1.50 7.72 -2.25
N MET A 21 0.62 8.71 -2.11
CA MET A 21 -0.51 8.67 -1.19
C MET A 21 -1.78 8.92 -1.98
N GLU A 22 -2.61 7.90 -2.11
CA GLU A 22 -3.81 7.92 -2.94
C GLU A 22 -5.00 7.27 -2.25
N GLN A 23 -6.13 7.23 -2.95
CA GLN A 23 -7.39 6.69 -2.46
C GLN A 23 -7.26 5.17 -2.26
N CYS A 24 -7.63 4.69 -1.07
CA CYS A 24 -7.73 3.27 -0.77
C CYS A 24 -9.19 2.82 -0.88
N TYR A 25 -9.42 1.60 -1.35
CA TYR A 25 -10.76 1.03 -1.52
C TYR A 25 -10.85 -0.33 -0.83
N LEU A 26 -11.95 -0.58 -0.12
CA LEU A 26 -12.16 -1.84 0.62
C LEU A 26 -12.69 -2.96 -0.28
N LYS A 27 -13.18 -2.64 -1.49
CA LYS A 27 -13.68 -3.60 -2.45
C LYS A 27 -13.24 -3.24 -3.87
N TRP A 28 -13.00 -4.28 -4.66
CA TRP A 28 -12.69 -4.22 -6.08
C TRP A 28 -13.57 -5.24 -6.79
N ASP A 29 -14.33 -4.82 -7.80
CA ASP A 29 -15.26 -5.67 -8.56
C ASP A 29 -15.23 -5.26 -10.04
N GLU A 30 -14.77 -6.14 -10.94
CA GLU A 30 -14.74 -5.93 -12.40
C GLU A 30 -14.25 -4.53 -12.85
N ASP A 31 -13.09 -4.09 -12.35
CA ASP A 31 -12.48 -2.76 -12.58
C ASP A 31 -13.18 -1.57 -11.88
N GLU A 32 -14.18 -1.81 -11.04
CA GLU A 32 -14.76 -0.81 -10.15
C GLU A 32 -14.17 -0.85 -8.74
N CYS A 33 -13.68 0.31 -8.30
CA CYS A 33 -13.21 0.54 -6.95
C CYS A 33 -14.35 1.02 -6.05
N ILE A 34 -14.77 0.17 -5.13
CA ILE A 34 -15.95 0.39 -4.28
C ILE A 34 -15.50 0.57 -2.82
N GLN A 35 -16.26 1.36 -2.06
CA GLN A 35 -16.01 1.65 -0.64
C GLN A 35 -14.65 2.33 -0.40
N ALA A 36 -14.53 3.56 -0.91
CA ALA A 36 -13.40 4.44 -0.65
C ALA A 36 -13.21 4.70 0.85
N VAL A 37 -12.00 4.47 1.35
CA VAL A 37 -11.60 4.79 2.72
C VAL A 37 -11.32 6.29 2.84
N PRO A 38 -11.92 7.02 3.79
CA PRO A 38 -11.64 8.45 3.96
C PRO A 38 -10.15 8.74 4.19
N GLY A 39 -9.57 9.60 3.35
CA GLY A 39 -8.16 9.98 3.41
C GLY A 39 -7.32 9.39 2.27
N LYS A 40 -6.03 9.71 2.27
CA LYS A 40 -5.06 9.19 1.31
C LYS A 40 -4.05 8.31 2.04
N PHE A 41 -3.82 7.13 1.50
CA PHE A 41 -2.97 6.10 2.09
C PHE A 41 -1.90 5.70 1.09
N ARG A 42 -0.80 5.14 1.58
CA ARG A 42 0.19 4.49 0.73
C ARG A 42 -0.31 3.12 0.27
N MET A 43 0.19 2.64 -0.86
CA MET A 43 -0.21 1.33 -1.39
C MET A 43 0.02 0.20 -0.38
N ASP A 44 1.15 0.20 0.31
CA ASP A 44 1.45 -0.76 1.37
C ASP A 44 0.49 -0.63 2.57
N ALA A 45 0.19 0.58 3.03
CA ALA A 45 -0.75 0.80 4.13
C ALA A 45 -2.17 0.34 3.78
N CYS A 46 -2.59 0.52 2.53
CA CYS A 46 -3.90 0.08 2.03
C CYS A 46 -3.95 -1.45 1.86
N CYS A 47 -3.08 -1.99 1.00
CA CYS A 47 -3.12 -3.39 0.59
C CYS A 47 -2.61 -4.36 1.66
N CYS A 48 -1.68 -3.94 2.53
CA CYS A 48 -1.25 -4.79 3.64
C CYS A 48 -2.28 -4.81 4.77
N ALA A 49 -3.19 -3.83 4.86
CA ALA A 49 -4.25 -3.82 5.86
C ALA A 49 -5.48 -4.62 5.38
N VAL A 50 -6.50 -3.92 4.87
CA VAL A 50 -7.79 -4.49 4.44
C VAL A 50 -8.23 -3.95 3.08
N GLY A 51 -7.37 -3.20 2.39
CA GLY A 51 -7.65 -2.66 1.07
C GLY A 51 -7.68 -3.75 0.01
N ALA A 52 -8.63 -3.64 -0.91
CA ALA A 52 -8.76 -4.49 -2.09
C ALA A 52 -8.21 -3.81 -3.35
N ALA A 53 -8.21 -2.47 -3.40
CA ALA A 53 -7.62 -1.70 -4.48
C ALA A 53 -7.13 -0.33 -4.00
N TRP A 54 -6.25 0.29 -4.77
CA TRP A 54 -5.56 1.51 -4.41
C TRP A 54 -5.30 2.40 -5.64
N GLY A 55 -5.31 3.72 -5.46
CA GLY A 55 -5.00 4.68 -6.52
C GLY A 55 -6.24 5.22 -7.25
N SER A 56 -6.11 6.35 -7.93
CA SER A 56 -7.19 6.90 -8.76
C SER A 56 -7.55 6.00 -9.94
N ASP A 57 -6.57 5.21 -10.41
CA ASP A 57 -6.72 4.27 -11.53
C ASP A 57 -7.23 2.89 -11.08
N CYS A 58 -7.61 2.75 -9.81
CA CYS A 58 -8.18 1.53 -9.27
C CYS A 58 -7.27 0.28 -9.42
N GLU A 59 -6.00 0.40 -9.03
CA GLU A 59 -5.05 -0.70 -9.08
C GLU A 59 -5.45 -1.80 -8.07
N GLU A 60 -5.70 -3.04 -8.53
CA GLU A 60 -6.01 -4.18 -7.65
C GLU A 60 -4.84 -4.43 -6.69
N CYS A 61 -5.13 -4.58 -5.40
CA CYS A 61 -4.12 -4.96 -4.43
C CYS A 61 -3.62 -6.40 -4.69
N PRO A 62 -2.32 -6.68 -4.51
CA PRO A 62 -1.80 -8.03 -4.70
C PRO A 62 -2.46 -9.01 -3.72
N LYS A 63 -2.76 -10.21 -4.20
CA LYS A 63 -3.45 -11.23 -3.42
C LYS A 63 -2.55 -11.81 -2.30
N PRO A 64 -3.06 -12.02 -1.07
CA PRO A 64 -2.28 -12.65 -0.01
C PRO A 64 -1.74 -14.01 -0.44
N GLY A 65 -0.44 -14.24 -0.20
CA GLY A 65 0.25 -15.47 -0.59
C GLY A 65 0.96 -15.41 -1.95
N THR A 66 0.80 -14.33 -2.73
CA THR A 66 1.64 -14.11 -3.92
C THR A 66 2.99 -13.49 -3.57
N LYS A 67 3.94 -13.56 -4.50
CA LYS A 67 5.28 -12.97 -4.31
C LYS A 67 5.20 -11.45 -4.23
N GLU A 68 4.29 -10.85 -4.98
CA GLU A 68 4.03 -9.42 -5.05
C GLU A 68 3.51 -8.93 -3.70
N TYR A 69 2.59 -9.68 -3.07
CA TYR A 69 2.13 -9.37 -1.72
C TYR A 69 3.27 -9.49 -0.70
N GLY A 70 4.12 -10.51 -0.79
CA GLY A 70 5.28 -10.65 0.09
C GLY A 70 6.31 -9.51 -0.07
N ALA A 71 6.45 -8.96 -1.28
CA ALA A 71 7.30 -7.81 -1.55
C ALA A 71 6.70 -6.51 -1.00
N LEU A 72 5.38 -6.32 -1.16
CA LEU A 72 4.65 -5.15 -0.66
C LEU A 72 4.42 -5.17 0.85
N CYS A 73 4.28 -6.36 1.44
CA CYS A 73 3.92 -6.62 2.83
C CYS A 73 4.86 -7.66 3.50
N PRO A 74 6.18 -7.40 3.58
CA PRO A 74 7.16 -8.35 4.12
C PRO A 74 7.00 -8.58 5.62
N ARG A 75 6.31 -7.69 6.34
CA ARG A 75 5.95 -7.86 7.75
C ARG A 75 4.63 -8.60 7.97
N GLY A 76 3.94 -8.97 6.88
CA GLY A 76 2.61 -9.58 6.91
C GLY A 76 1.47 -8.56 7.02
N PRO A 77 0.21 -9.05 7.11
CA PRO A 77 -0.97 -8.22 7.13
C PRO A 77 -1.03 -7.32 8.37
N GLY A 78 -1.58 -6.11 8.22
CA GLY A 78 -1.76 -5.11 9.28
C GLY A 78 -0.54 -4.22 9.54
N PHE A 79 0.58 -4.45 8.86
CA PHE A 79 1.78 -3.64 9.00
C PHE A 79 2.10 -2.91 7.70
N SER A 80 2.15 -1.57 7.76
CA SER A 80 2.70 -0.79 6.67
C SER A 80 4.22 -0.97 6.62
N ASN A 81 4.78 -0.87 5.42
CA ASN A 81 6.17 -1.19 5.13
C ASN A 81 7.13 -0.04 5.42
N ARG A 82 6.59 1.10 5.87
CA ARG A 82 7.41 2.15 6.46
C ARG A 82 8.03 1.61 7.74
N GLY A 83 9.33 1.80 7.86
CA GLY A 83 10.01 1.87 9.16
C GLY A 83 9.53 3.06 9.99
N ASP A 84 8.22 3.25 10.14
CA ASP A 84 7.60 4.20 11.07
C ASP A 84 7.78 3.65 12.50
N ILE A 85 9.00 3.75 13.00
CA ILE A 85 9.19 4.18 14.38
C ILE A 85 8.63 5.61 14.40
N LEU A 86 7.66 5.89 15.28
CA LEU A 86 6.93 7.17 15.43
C LEU A 86 5.81 7.37 14.37
N THR A 87 4.65 6.72 14.45
CA THR A 87 3.62 7.08 15.41
C THR A 87 2.66 5.92 15.61
N GLY A 88 2.68 5.32 16.79
CA GLY A 88 1.66 4.37 17.25
C GLY A 88 0.31 5.05 17.48
N ARG A 89 -0.33 5.54 16.41
CA ARG A 89 -1.73 5.92 16.44
C ARG A 89 -2.53 4.87 15.65
N PRO A 90 -3.50 4.19 16.30
CA PRO A 90 -4.47 3.38 15.58
C PRO A 90 -5.09 4.24 14.48
N PHE A 91 -5.15 3.70 13.26
CA PHE A 91 -5.81 4.33 12.10
C PHE A 91 -7.33 4.47 12.26
N TYR A 92 -7.87 4.13 13.43
CA TYR A 92 -9.27 4.32 13.78
C TYR A 92 -9.37 5.44 14.82
N LYS A 93 -9.81 6.62 14.37
CA LYS A 93 -10.48 7.60 15.23
C LYS A 93 -11.66 8.19 14.47
#